data_AF-A0A838TFI6-F1
#
_entry.id   AF-A0A838TFI6-F1
#
_cell.length_a   1.000
_cell.length_b   1.000
_cell.length_c   1.000
_cell.angle_alpha   90.00
_cell.angle_beta   90.00
_cell.angle_gamma   90.00
#
_symmetry.space_group_name_H-M   'P 1'
#
loop_
_entity.id
_entity.type
_entity.pdbx_description
1 polymer ?
#
loop_
_entity_poly.entity_id
_entity_poly.type
_entity_poly.pdbx_seq_one_letter_code
_entity_poly.pdbx_strand_id
1 'polypeptide(L)'
;MPESFFQIDPLQCAENLIGTELAWGKCGGLVVETEAYLVEGDEACHTFMRPSTRAFVERNKAGAAYIYFNYGVHWMLNVLIKGGPRDGLILVRAIEPRRGLELMRKRRGVEELKRLCSGPGKLTQALDINKRHHE
;
A
#
# COMPACT_ATOMS: atom_id res chain seq x y z
N MET A 1 -7.73 -11.47 2.47
CA MET A 1 -6.67 -12.47 2.70
C MET A 1 -6.61 -12.79 4.20
N PRO A 2 -6.22 -14.00 4.60
CA PRO A 2 -6.04 -14.34 6.01
C PRO A 2 -4.82 -13.60 6.61
N GLU A 3 -4.82 -13.39 7.93
CA GLU A 3 -3.71 -12.72 8.64
C GLU A 3 -2.37 -13.43 8.40
N SER A 4 -2.37 -14.77 8.33
CA SER A 4 -1.18 -15.59 8.09
C SER A 4 -0.45 -15.29 6.79
N PHE A 5 -1.13 -14.72 5.78
CA PHE A 5 -0.49 -14.27 4.54
C PHE A 5 0.53 -13.14 4.78
N PHE A 6 0.31 -12.34 5.83
CA PHE A 6 1.14 -11.20 6.21
C PHE A 6 2.08 -11.50 7.39
N GLN A 7 2.18 -12.77 7.81
CA GLN A 7 3.05 -13.24 8.90
C GLN A 7 4.25 -14.04 8.35
N ILE A 8 4.81 -13.59 7.23
CA ILE A 8 5.98 -14.18 6.58
C ILE A 8 7.06 -13.11 6.39
N ASP A 9 8.18 -13.47 5.76
CA ASP A 9 9.23 -12.49 5.47
C ASP A 9 8.72 -11.34 4.56
N PRO A 10 9.03 -10.06 4.85
CA PRO A 10 8.52 -8.94 4.06
C PRO A 10 8.89 -8.97 2.57
N LEU A 11 10.09 -9.44 2.23
CA LEU A 11 10.51 -9.53 0.83
C LEU A 11 9.70 -10.60 0.09
N GLN A 12 9.54 -11.76 0.72
CA GLN A 12 8.70 -12.83 0.18
C GLN A 12 7.23 -12.40 0.07
N CYS A 13 6.70 -11.68 1.06
CA CYS A 13 5.34 -11.19 1.01
C CYS A 13 5.14 -10.16 -0.12
N ALA A 14 6.13 -9.29 -0.37
CA ALA A 14 6.06 -8.32 -1.46
C ALA A 14 6.01 -8.97 -2.84
N GLU A 15 6.76 -10.06 -3.04
CA GLU A 15 6.68 -10.89 -4.25
C GLU A 15 5.33 -11.60 -4.35
N ASN A 16 4.87 -12.22 -3.26
CA ASN A 16 3.58 -12.92 -3.21
C ASN A 16 2.37 -12.01 -3.44
N LEU A 17 2.49 -10.71 -3.16
CA LEU A 17 1.45 -9.73 -3.45
C LEU A 17 1.32 -9.46 -4.96
N ILE A 18 2.37 -9.65 -5.76
CA ILE A 18 2.29 -9.46 -7.21
C ILE A 18 1.28 -10.45 -7.82
N GLY A 19 0.38 -9.94 -8.66
CA GLY A 19 -0.70 -10.72 -9.27
C GLY A 19 -1.91 -10.94 -8.37
N THR A 20 -1.88 -10.50 -7.11
CA THR A 20 -3.05 -10.56 -6.23
C THR A 20 -3.98 -9.38 -6.46
N GLU A 21 -5.27 -9.55 -6.13
CA GLU A 21 -6.24 -8.46 -6.25
C GLU A 21 -6.23 -7.54 -5.01
N LEU A 22 -5.94 -6.26 -5.24
CA LEU A 22 -6.22 -5.19 -4.29
C LEU A 22 -7.64 -4.66 -4.53
N ALA A 23 -8.47 -4.75 -3.51
CA ALA A 23 -9.83 -4.22 -3.51
C ALA A 23 -9.96 -3.08 -2.50
N TRP A 24 -10.44 -1.91 -2.95
CA TRP A 24 -10.75 -0.77 -2.09
C TRP A 24 -12.11 -0.18 -2.44
N GLY A 25 -13.10 -0.41 -1.56
CA GLY A 25 -14.50 -0.08 -1.85
C GLY A 25 -14.96 -0.71 -3.17
N LYS A 26 -15.49 0.11 -4.09
CA LYS A 26 -15.94 -0.33 -5.43
C LYS A 26 -14.81 -0.42 -6.47
N CYS A 27 -13.60 -0.01 -6.13
CA CYS A 27 -12.46 0.04 -7.04
C CYS A 27 -11.47 -1.09 -6.73
N GLY A 28 -10.64 -1.47 -7.69
CA GLY A 28 -9.61 -2.48 -7.48
C GLY A 28 -8.91 -2.92 -8.75
N GLY A 29 -7.92 -3.79 -8.59
CA GLY A 29 -7.06 -4.27 -9.67
C GLY A 29 -5.97 -5.21 -9.18
N LEU A 30 -5.22 -5.80 -10.10
CA LEU A 30 -4.09 -6.66 -9.75
C LEU A 30 -2.90 -5.81 -9.32
N VAL A 31 -2.24 -6.17 -8.23
CA VAL A 31 -0.97 -5.57 -7.84
C VAL A 31 0.10 -5.99 -8.85
N VAL A 32 0.80 -5.00 -9.41
CA VAL A 32 1.86 -5.22 -10.42
C VAL A 32 3.21 -4.66 -10.00
N GLU A 33 3.25 -3.87 -8.93
CA GLU A 33 4.48 -3.28 -8.42
C GLU A 33 4.35 -3.04 -6.91
N THR A 34 5.31 -3.54 -6.15
CA THR A 34 5.43 -3.40 -4.69
C THR A 34 6.85 -2.97 -4.33
N GLU A 35 7.01 -2.40 -3.14
CA GLU A 35 8.31 -2.09 -2.57
C GLU A 35 8.27 -2.40 -1.06
N ALA A 36 9.18 -3.24 -0.60
CA ALA A 36 9.26 -3.66 0.79
C ALA A 36 10.29 -2.83 1.54
N TYR A 37 9.91 -2.41 2.74
CA TYR A 37 10.78 -1.72 3.70
C TYR A 37 10.81 -2.53 4.99
N LEU A 38 12.01 -2.76 5.54
CA LEU A 38 12.13 -3.48 6.81
C LEU A 38 11.86 -2.52 7.97
N VAL A 39 11.16 -2.99 9.01
CA VAL A 39 10.92 -2.16 10.20
C VAL A 39 12.22 -1.85 10.94
N GLU A 40 13.15 -2.80 10.96
CA GLU A 40 14.45 -2.68 11.61
C GLU A 40 15.58 -2.71 10.58
N GLY A 41 16.60 -1.85 10.77
CA GLY A 41 17.82 -1.85 9.97
C GLY A 41 17.73 -1.26 8.56
N ASP A 42 16.60 -0.66 8.19
CA ASP A 42 16.38 -0.05 6.88
C ASP A 42 16.19 1.47 6.99
N GLU A 43 17.19 2.23 6.53
CA GLU A 43 17.20 3.70 6.56
C GLU A 43 16.15 4.33 5.65
N ALA A 44 15.68 3.61 4.62
CA ALA A 44 14.61 4.08 3.74
C ALA A 44 13.23 3.91 4.38
N CYS A 45 13.11 3.08 5.41
CA CYS A 45 11.86 2.87 6.12
C CYS A 45 11.51 4.06 7.03
N HIS A 46 10.23 4.42 7.07
CA HIS A 46 9.74 5.44 7.97
C HIS A 46 9.99 5.11 9.46
N THR A 47 10.08 3.85 9.83
CA THR A 47 10.40 3.42 11.20
C THR A 47 11.83 3.76 11.61
N PHE A 48 12.73 4.12 10.68
CA PHE A 48 14.07 4.59 11.02
C PHE A 48 14.01 5.93 11.75
N MET A 49 13.23 6.89 11.23
CA MET A 49 13.20 8.25 11.77
C MET A 49 11.92 8.60 12.53
N ARG A 50 10.76 8.00 12.21
CA ARG A 50 9.45 8.49 12.66
C ARG A 50 8.91 7.71 13.86
N PRO A 51 8.77 8.33 15.05
CA PRO A 51 8.16 7.68 16.21
C PRO A 51 6.72 7.23 15.97
N SER A 52 5.93 8.00 15.22
CA SER A 52 4.54 7.65 14.90
C SER A 52 4.43 6.36 14.08
N THR A 53 5.36 6.12 13.16
CA THR A 53 5.41 4.86 12.39
C THR A 53 5.77 3.68 13.27
N ARG A 54 6.70 3.83 14.22
CA ARG A 54 7.01 2.79 15.20
C ARG A 54 5.79 2.45 16.06
N ALA A 55 5.09 3.47 16.58
CA ALA A 55 3.86 3.28 17.34
C ALA A 55 2.74 2.62 16.52
N PHE A 56 2.65 2.90 15.21
CA PHE A 56 1.73 2.20 14.30
C PHE A 56 2.07 0.71 14.23
N VAL A 57 3.34 0.35 14.01
CA VAL A 57 3.79 -1.04 13.92
C VAL A 57 3.50 -1.77 15.24
N GLU A 58 3.80 -1.16 16.38
CA GLU A 58 3.55 -1.75 17.70
C GLU A 58 2.06 -2.05 17.93
N ARG A 59 1.18 -1.06 17.68
CA ARG A 59 -0.26 -1.14 17.97
C ARG A 59 -1.02 -2.10 17.05
N ASN A 60 -0.59 -2.23 15.80
CA ASN A 60 -1.37 -2.91 14.78
C ASN A 60 -0.93 -4.37 14.56
N LYS A 61 -1.82 -5.12 13.90
CA LYS A 61 -1.61 -6.52 13.51
C LYS A 61 -1.17 -6.63 12.04
N ALA A 62 -0.66 -7.81 11.67
CA ALA A 62 -0.31 -8.11 10.29
C ALA A 62 -1.50 -7.89 9.34
N GLY A 63 -1.25 -7.33 8.17
CA GLY A 63 -2.27 -6.94 7.19
C GLY A 63 -2.89 -5.55 7.40
N ALA A 64 -2.52 -4.83 8.47
CA ALA A 64 -3.02 -3.47 8.69
C ALA A 64 -2.55 -2.51 7.58
N ALA A 65 -3.45 -1.63 7.12
CA ALA A 65 -3.10 -0.61 6.15
C ALA A 65 -2.39 0.57 6.84
N TYR A 66 -1.19 0.91 6.38
CA TYR A 66 -0.46 2.10 6.80
C TYR A 66 -0.52 3.16 5.70
N ILE A 67 -1.30 4.21 5.94
CA ILE A 67 -1.58 5.25 4.94
C ILE A 67 -1.09 6.59 5.47
N TYR A 68 -0.19 7.21 4.71
CA TYR A 68 0.41 8.49 5.08
C TYR A 68 0.44 9.46 3.90
N PHE A 69 0.53 10.75 4.24
CA PHE A 69 0.66 11.82 3.26
C PHE A 69 2.12 12.12 2.97
N ASN A 70 2.49 12.19 1.69
CA ASN A 70 3.86 12.41 1.23
C ASN A 70 3.96 13.65 0.33
N TYR A 71 5.07 14.38 0.51
CA TYR A 71 5.44 15.60 -0.24
C TYR A 71 4.33 16.65 -0.41
N GLY A 72 3.33 16.68 0.49
CA GLY A 72 2.25 17.67 0.42
C GLY A 72 1.23 17.44 -0.69
N VAL A 73 1.32 16.34 -1.45
CA VAL A 73 0.47 16.15 -2.65
C VAL A 73 -0.19 14.78 -2.70
N HIS A 74 0.48 13.72 -2.23
CA HIS A 74 0.03 12.35 -2.50
C HIS A 74 -0.11 11.50 -1.24
N TRP A 75 -1.14 10.66 -1.21
CA TRP A 75 -1.29 9.61 -0.21
C TRP A 75 -0.57 8.34 -0.67
N MET A 76 0.02 7.61 0.27
CA MET A 76 0.70 6.34 0.03
C MET A 76 -0.03 5.23 0.77
N LEU A 77 -0.20 4.06 0.15
CA LEU A 77 -0.82 2.88 0.77
C LEU A 77 0.24 1.81 0.99
N ASN A 78 0.43 1.43 2.24
CA ASN A 78 1.29 0.32 2.62
C ASN A 78 0.48 -0.73 3.38
N VAL A 79 0.99 -1.96 3.42
CA VAL A 79 0.47 -3.03 4.28
C VAL A 79 1.54 -3.49 5.26
N LEU A 80 1.13 -3.68 6.53
CA LEU A 80 2.01 -4.15 7.60
C LEU A 80 2.23 -5.66 7.50
N ILE A 81 3.50 -6.06 7.45
CA ILE A 81 3.95 -7.44 7.62
C ILE A 81 4.49 -7.55 9.04
N LYS A 82 3.96 -8.50 9.82
CA LYS A 82 4.29 -8.59 11.24
C LYS A 82 4.17 -10.00 11.78
N GLY A 83 5.05 -10.37 12.72
CA GLY A 83 4.98 -11.66 13.42
C GLY A 83 5.55 -12.85 12.63
N GLY A 84 6.22 -12.57 11.51
CA GLY A 84 7.08 -13.52 10.81
C GLY A 84 8.53 -13.44 11.31
N PRO A 85 9.53 -13.86 10.49
CA PRO A 85 10.94 -13.72 10.82
C PRO A 85 11.39 -12.28 11.03
N ARG A 86 10.76 -11.33 10.32
CA ARG A 86 11.00 -9.89 10.37
C ARG A 86 9.68 -9.14 10.14
N ASP A 87 9.59 -7.95 10.70
CA ASP A 87 8.49 -7.03 10.44
C ASP A 87 8.84 -6.08 9.28
N GLY A 88 7.83 -5.64 8.54
CA GLY A 88 8.03 -4.78 7.37
C GLY A 88 6.79 -4.00 6.98
N LEU A 89 6.97 -3.00 6.12
CA LEU A 89 5.90 -2.27 5.45
C LEU A 89 6.08 -2.46 3.95
N ILE A 90 5.02 -2.88 3.26
CA ILE A 90 5.04 -3.03 1.80
C ILE A 90 4.19 -1.93 1.18
N LEU A 91 4.85 -1.02 0.45
CA LEU A 91 4.20 -0.01 -0.38
C LEU A 91 3.61 -0.67 -1.62
N VAL A 92 2.32 -0.43 -1.88
CA VAL A 92 1.72 -0.77 -3.17
C VAL A 92 1.98 0.38 -4.15
N ARG A 93 2.85 0.12 -5.13
CA ARG A 93 3.28 1.15 -6.08
C ARG A 93 2.37 1.25 -7.28
N ALA A 94 1.87 0.14 -7.79
CA ALA A 94 0.95 0.15 -8.91
C ALA A 94 -0.01 -1.05 -8.91
N ILE A 95 -1.18 -0.83 -9.52
CA ILE A 95 -2.11 -1.90 -9.88
C ILE A 95 -2.48 -1.81 -11.36
N GLU A 96 -2.74 -2.96 -11.99
CA GLU A 96 -3.51 -3.07 -13.23
C GLU A 96 -5.00 -2.93 -12.88
N PRO A 97 -5.66 -1.81 -13.22
CA PRO A 97 -7.03 -1.56 -12.77
C PRO A 97 -8.02 -2.49 -13.46
N ARG A 98 -8.91 -3.14 -12.70
CA ARG A 98 -9.91 -4.09 -13.23
C ARG A 98 -11.35 -3.80 -12.83
N ARG A 99 -11.56 -3.08 -11.73
CA ARG A 99 -12.89 -2.80 -11.18
C ARG A 99 -13.07 -1.32 -10.86
N GLY A 100 -14.25 -0.78 -11.15
CA GLY A 100 -14.57 0.62 -10.83
C GLY A 100 -13.86 1.64 -11.74
N LEU A 101 -13.57 1.27 -12.99
CA LEU A 101 -12.78 2.08 -13.93
C LEU A 101 -13.37 3.48 -14.16
N GLU A 102 -14.69 3.59 -14.30
CA GLU A 102 -15.36 4.90 -14.48
C GLU A 102 -15.15 5.83 -13.28
N LEU A 103 -15.21 5.29 -12.06
CA LEU A 103 -14.94 6.05 -10.84
C LEU A 103 -13.48 6.50 -10.79
N MET A 104 -12.55 5.60 -11.13
CA MET A 104 -11.13 5.91 -11.17
C MET A 104 -10.83 7.01 -12.21
N ARG A 105 -11.39 6.91 -13.42
CA ARG A 105 -11.25 7.92 -14.48
C ARG A 105 -11.77 9.27 -14.03
N LYS A 106 -12.98 9.31 -13.44
CA LYS A 106 -13.57 10.54 -12.88
C LYS A 106 -12.68 11.18 -11.81
N ARG A 107 -12.12 10.38 -10.91
CA ARG A 107 -11.23 10.86 -9.82
C ARG A 107 -9.87 11.36 -10.34
N ARG A 108 -9.35 10.71 -11.38
CA ARG A 108 -8.03 10.99 -11.96
C ARG A 108 -8.05 12.03 -13.08
N GLY A 109 -9.21 12.27 -13.69
CA GLY A 109 -9.34 13.15 -14.84
C GLY A 109 -8.60 12.66 -16.08
N VAL A 110 -8.40 11.33 -16.22
CA VAL A 110 -7.72 10.72 -17.36
C VAL A 110 -8.49 9.49 -17.84
N GLU A 111 -8.57 9.30 -19.16
CA GLU A 111 -9.27 8.17 -19.78
C GLU A 111 -8.38 6.93 -19.95
N GLU A 112 -7.08 7.16 -20.17
CA GLU A 112 -6.11 6.11 -20.45
C GLU A 112 -5.90 5.19 -19.24
N LEU A 113 -6.26 3.91 -19.41
CA LEU A 113 -6.23 2.88 -18.36
C LEU A 113 -4.85 2.76 -17.68
N LYS A 114 -3.77 2.76 -18.49
CA LYS A 114 -2.39 2.66 -18.01
C LYS A 114 -1.99 3.81 -17.09
N ARG A 115 -2.65 4.97 -17.16
CA ARG A 115 -2.30 6.16 -16.35
C ARG A 115 -3.10 6.27 -15.05
N LEU A 116 -4.10 5.40 -14.84
CA LEU A 116 -4.94 5.46 -13.65
C LEU A 116 -4.16 5.13 -12.38
N CYS A 117 -3.42 4.01 -12.39
CA CYS A 117 -2.78 3.47 -11.18
C CYS A 117 -1.29 3.09 -11.35
N SER A 118 -0.58 3.67 -12.34
CA SER A 118 0.85 3.41 -12.59
C SER A 118 1.79 4.22 -11.67
N GLY A 119 1.53 4.22 -10.38
CA GLY A 119 2.33 4.93 -9.39
C GLY A 119 1.55 5.15 -8.09
N PRO A 120 2.24 5.22 -6.92
CA PRO A 120 1.58 5.06 -5.63
C PRO A 120 0.61 6.20 -5.30
N GLY A 121 0.96 7.44 -5.64
CA GLY A 121 0.06 8.59 -5.49
C GLY A 121 -1.10 8.59 -6.50
N LYS A 122 -0.91 7.97 -7.69
CA LYS A 122 -1.96 7.86 -8.71
C LYS A 122 -2.99 6.82 -8.28
N LEU A 123 -2.49 5.67 -7.83
CA LEU A 123 -3.25 4.58 -7.24
C LEU A 123 -4.18 5.09 -6.14
N THR A 124 -3.66 5.76 -5.11
CA THR A 124 -4.46 6.21 -3.98
C THR A 124 -5.54 7.20 -4.40
N GLN A 125 -5.26 8.13 -5.31
CA GLN A 125 -6.27 9.02 -5.87
C GLN A 125 -7.35 8.26 -6.66
N ALA A 126 -6.97 7.28 -7.48
CA ALA A 126 -7.92 6.46 -8.23
C ALA A 126 -8.85 5.65 -7.30
N LEU A 127 -8.29 5.14 -6.19
CA LEU A 127 -9.02 4.38 -5.18
C LEU A 127 -9.81 5.23 -4.17
N ASP A 128 -9.66 6.56 -4.19
CA ASP A 128 -10.21 7.50 -3.18
C ASP A 128 -9.66 7.26 -1.77
N ILE A 129 -8.38 6.90 -1.71
CA ILE A 129 -7.61 6.90 -0.48
C ILE A 129 -7.10 8.33 -0.24
N ASN A 130 -7.63 8.93 0.81
CA ASN A 130 -7.38 10.31 1.22
C ASN A 130 -7.18 10.42 2.76
N LYS A 131 -7.13 11.65 3.27
CA LYS A 131 -6.91 12.00 4.69
C LYS A 131 -7.79 11.27 5.69
N ARG A 132 -8.98 10.81 5.29
CA ARG A 132 -9.90 10.06 6.15
C ARG A 132 -9.38 8.68 6.54
N HIS A 133 -8.38 8.17 5.83
CA HIS A 133 -7.76 6.87 6.09
C HIS A 133 -6.34 7.00 6.64
N HIS A 134 -5.94 8.21 7.06
CA HIS A 134 -4.61 8.41 7.61
C HIS A 134 -4.46 7.67 8.94
N GLU A 135 -3.35 6.94 9.08
CA GLU A 135 -2.94 6.22 10.29
C GLU A 135 -1.63 6.75 10.87
#